data_AF-A0A1W6BG56-F1
#
_entry.id   AF-A0A1W6BG56-F1
#
_cell.length_a   1.000
_cell.length_b   1.000
_cell.length_c   1.000
_cell.angle_alpha   90.00
_cell.angle_beta   90.00
_cell.angle_gamma   90.00
#
_symmetry.space_group_name_H-M   'P 1'
#
loop_
_entity.id
_entity.type
_entity.pdbx_description
1 polymer ?
#
loop_
_entity_poly.entity_id
_entity_poly.type
_entity_poly.pdbx_seq_one_letter_code
_entity_poly.pdbx_strand_id
1 'polypeptide(L)'
;MKNFLRNKMKDRLSYCKDWKNSVDLYIANKQITKKADKEYYKSKPILKLVLDIYFLPYNLLRLFRYLRMVHEYKKNQVEIKVLSKELGDYEDFK
;
A
#
# COMPACT_ATOMS: atom_id res chain seq x y z
N MET A 1 19.73 -12.39 24.98
CA MET A 1 19.60 -12.17 23.51
C MET A 1 18.27 -12.63 22.93
N LYS A 2 17.77 -13.86 23.22
CA LYS A 2 16.50 -14.38 22.65
C LYS A 2 15.28 -13.46 22.85
N ASN A 3 15.10 -12.86 24.03
CA ASN A 3 13.97 -11.95 24.30
C ASN A 3 14.04 -10.62 23.52
N PHE A 4 15.25 -10.10 23.30
CA PHE A 4 15.44 -8.86 22.53
C PHE A 4 15.12 -9.08 21.05
N LEU A 5 15.63 -10.16 20.46
CA LEU A 5 15.33 -10.53 19.08
C LEU A 5 13.82 -10.74 18.88
N ARG A 6 13.16 -11.44 19.80
CA ARG A 6 11.70 -11.64 19.77
C ARG A 6 10.94 -10.33 19.81
N ASN A 7 11.30 -9.40 20.70
CA ASN A 7 10.63 -8.11 20.78
C ASN A 7 10.82 -7.33 19.47
N LYS A 8 12.00 -7.36 18.86
CA LYS A 8 12.24 -6.76 17.54
C LYS A 8 11.39 -7.39 16.43
N MET A 9 11.17 -8.71 16.46
CA MET A 9 10.28 -9.38 15.51
C MET A 9 8.81 -8.97 15.72
N LYS A 10 8.36 -8.80 16.97
CA LYS A 10 7.03 -8.27 17.29
C LYS A 10 6.86 -6.83 16.81
N ASP A 11 7.85 -5.97 17.04
CA ASP A 11 7.85 -4.58 16.55
C ASP A 11 7.76 -4.54 15.02
N ARG A 12 8.55 -5.39 14.34
CA ARG A 12 8.53 -5.52 12.88
C ARG A 12 7.18 -5.98 12.37
N LEU A 13 6.57 -6.98 13.01
CA LEU A 13 5.23 -7.47 12.64
C LEU A 13 4.18 -6.37 12.81
N SER A 14 4.25 -5.57 13.88
CA SER A 14 3.36 -4.42 14.07
C SER A 14 3.51 -3.42 12.94
N TYR A 15 4.74 -3.02 12.62
CA TYR A 15 5.04 -2.11 11.52
C TYR A 15 4.47 -2.62 10.18
N CYS A 16 4.64 -3.90 9.87
CA CYS A 16 4.11 -4.50 8.65
C CYS A 16 2.57 -4.42 8.59
N LYS A 17 1.88 -4.66 9.71
CA LYS A 17 0.42 -4.54 9.80
C LYS A 17 -0.05 -3.09 9.65
N ASP A 18 0.63 -2.15 10.29
CA ASP A 18 0.30 -0.71 10.22
C ASP A 18 0.50 -0.16 8.81
N TRP A 19 1.60 -0.56 8.15
CA TRP A 19 1.86 -0.19 6.77
C TRP A 19 0.82 -0.79 5.82
N LYS A 20 0.43 -2.05 6.02
CA LYS A 20 -0.67 -2.67 5.25
C LYS A 20 -1.95 -1.86 5.37
N ASN A 21 -2.35 -1.50 6.59
CA ASN A 21 -3.57 -0.71 6.84
C ASN A 21 -3.50 0.66 6.16
N SER A 22 -2.34 1.32 6.21
CA SER A 22 -2.11 2.60 5.54
C SER A 22 -2.26 2.49 4.01
N VAL A 23 -1.74 1.42 3.41
CA VAL A 23 -1.90 1.16 1.97
C VAL A 23 -3.35 0.85 1.62
N ASP A 24 -4.06 0.09 2.45
CA ASP A 24 -5.48 -0.23 2.25
C ASP A 24 -6.34 1.06 2.25
N LEU A 25 -6.09 1.96 3.22
CA LEU A 25 -6.73 3.27 3.28
C LEU A 25 -6.39 4.15 2.06
N TYR A 26 -5.13 4.15 1.62
CA TYR A 26 -4.73 4.87 0.41
C TYR A 26 -5.49 4.37 -0.82
N ILE A 27 -5.61 3.05 -0.99
CA ILE A 27 -6.34 2.46 -2.12
C ILE A 27 -7.82 2.85 -2.07
N ALA A 28 -8.45 2.80 -0.90
CA ALA A 28 -9.85 3.21 -0.72
C ALA A 28 -10.06 4.68 -1.07
N ASN A 29 -9.21 5.57 -0.55
CA ASN A 29 -9.27 7.01 -0.82
C ASN A 29 -9.05 7.31 -2.30
N LYS A 30 -8.14 6.60 -2.97
CA LYS A 30 -7.90 6.75 -4.41
C LYS A 30 -9.15 6.44 -5.25
N GLN A 31 -9.99 5.49 -4.81
CA GLN A 31 -11.26 5.21 -5.48
C GLN A 31 -12.26 6.37 -5.32
N ILE A 32 -12.30 6.99 -4.14
CA ILE A 32 -13.14 8.18 -3.88
C ILE A 32 -12.69 9.34 -4.76
N THR A 33 -11.38 9.63 -4.81
CA THR A 33 -10.82 10.68 -5.67
C THR A 33 -11.16 10.41 -7.14
N LYS A 34 -11.08 9.17 -7.62
CA LYS A 34 -11.45 8.82 -9.01
C LYS A 34 -12.93 9.10 -9.31
N LYS A 35 -13.83 8.87 -8.34
CA LYS A 35 -15.25 9.21 -8.47
C LYS A 35 -15.46 10.73 -8.50
N ALA A 36 -14.79 11.46 -7.61
CA ALA A 36 -14.84 12.92 -7.57
C ALA A 36 -14.33 13.55 -8.87
N ASP A 37 -13.19 13.08 -9.39
CA ASP A 37 -12.65 13.53 -10.68
C ASP A 37 -13.65 13.29 -11.82
N LYS A 38 -14.30 12.12 -11.84
CA LYS A 38 -15.30 11.80 -12.87
C LYS A 38 -16.48 12.77 -12.82
N GLU A 39 -16.98 13.09 -11.63
CA GLU A 39 -18.10 14.01 -11.48
C GLU A 39 -17.71 15.45 -11.83
N TYR A 40 -16.54 15.91 -11.39
CA TYR A 40 -16.04 17.26 -11.69
C TYR A 40 -15.88 17.52 -13.19
N TYR A 41 -15.29 16.58 -13.92
CA TYR A 41 -15.04 16.72 -15.36
C TYR A 41 -16.23 16.37 -16.24
N LYS A 42 -17.36 15.91 -15.67
CA LYS A 42 -18.57 15.56 -16.42
C LYS A 42 -19.11 16.74 -17.24
N SER A 43 -19.00 17.96 -16.70
CA SER A 43 -19.41 19.19 -17.37
C SER A 43 -18.33 19.80 -18.27
N LYS A 44 -17.09 19.27 -18.25
CA LYS A 44 -15.92 19.85 -18.93
C LYS A 44 -15.05 18.78 -19.62
N PRO A 45 -15.60 18.04 -20.60
CA PRO A 45 -14.89 16.91 -21.21
C PRO A 45 -13.66 17.33 -22.03
N ILE A 46 -13.72 18.48 -22.72
CA ILE A 46 -12.60 19.01 -23.51
C ILE A 46 -11.42 19.37 -22.61
N LEU A 47 -11.68 20.08 -21.50
CA LEU A 47 -10.66 20.45 -20.52
C LEU A 47 -9.95 19.20 -19.98
N LYS A 48 -10.72 18.15 -19.65
CA LYS A 48 -10.17 16.89 -19.18
C LYS A 48 -9.19 16.29 -20.19
N LEU A 49 -9.57 16.23 -21.46
CA LEU A 49 -8.74 15.64 -22.51
C LEU A 49 -7.41 16.41 -22.70
N VAL A 50 -7.47 17.74 -22.68
CA VAL A 50 -6.25 18.59 -22.76
C VAL A 50 -5.32 18.33 -21.58
N LEU A 51 -5.85 18.29 -20.36
CA LEU A 51 -5.07 18.04 -19.15
C LEU A 51 -4.50 16.61 -19.13
N ASP A 52 -5.27 15.62 -19.57
CA ASP A 52 -4.82 14.22 -19.63
C ASP A 52 -3.63 14.06 -20.58
N ILE A 53 -3.62 14.76 -21.73
CA ILE A 53 -2.49 14.78 -22.67
C ILE A 53 -1.30 15.55 -22.07
N TYR A 54 -1.53 16.74 -21.52
CA TYR A 54 -0.49 17.58 -20.94
C TYR A 54 0.24 16.88 -19.78
N PHE A 55 -0.50 16.20 -18.91
CA PHE A 55 0.05 15.48 -17.76
C PHE A 55 0.37 14.01 -18.04
N LEU A 56 0.35 13.56 -19.29
CA LEU A 56 0.60 12.16 -19.64
C LEU A 56 1.94 11.62 -19.11
N PRO A 57 3.08 12.32 -19.26
CA PRO A 57 4.36 11.84 -18.73
C PRO A 57 4.35 11.69 -17.21
N TYR A 58 3.75 12.66 -16.51
CA TYR A 58 3.62 12.64 -15.05
C TYR A 58 2.70 11.51 -14.57
N ASN A 59 1.56 11.32 -15.25
CA ASN A 59 0.61 10.25 -14.96
C ASN A 59 1.23 8.86 -15.12
N LEU A 60 2.11 8.70 -16.13
CA LEU A 60 2.84 7.46 -16.36
C LEU A 60 3.85 7.16 -15.22
N LEU A 61 4.63 8.16 -14.80
CA LEU A 61 5.52 8.01 -13.64
C LEU A 61 4.75 7.67 -12.37
N ARG A 62 3.59 8.31 -12.16
CA ARG A 62 2.69 8.02 -11.04
C ARG A 62 2.15 6.58 -11.10
N LEU A 63 1.88 6.05 -12.28
CA LEU A 63 1.47 4.65 -12.46
C LEU A 63 2.59 3.68 -12.05
N PHE A 64 3.83 3.91 -12.47
CA PHE A 64 4.96 3.06 -12.08
C PHE A 64 5.18 3.04 -10.57
N ARG A 65 5.07 4.21 -9.90
CA ARG A 65 5.14 4.28 -8.42
C ARG A 65 4.03 3.48 -7.77
N TYR A 66 2.81 3.54 -8.31
CA TYR A 66 1.69 2.75 -7.80
C TYR A 66 1.91 1.25 -7.96
N LEU A 67 2.41 0.79 -9.12
CA LEU A 67 2.72 -0.62 -9.37
C LEU A 67 3.79 -1.12 -8.40
N ARG A 68 4.85 -0.33 -8.16
CA ARG A 68 5.87 -0.65 -7.17
C ARG A 68 5.28 -0.79 -5.76
N MET A 69 4.45 0.15 -5.34
CA MET A 69 3.77 0.08 -4.04
C MET A 69 2.91 -1.18 -3.93
N VAL A 70 2.16 -1.56 -4.98
CA VAL A 70 1.37 -2.81 -4.98
C VAL A 70 2.26 -4.04 -4.88
N HIS A 71 3.43 -4.05 -5.53
CA HIS A 71 4.39 -5.13 -5.39
C HIS A 71 4.92 -5.24 -3.96
N GLU A 72 5.35 -4.13 -3.36
CA GLU A 72 5.80 -4.08 -1.96
C GLU A 72 4.67 -4.48 -1.00
N TYR A 73 3.42 -4.14 -1.32
CA TYR A 73 2.24 -4.51 -0.54
C TYR A 73 2.06 -6.03 -0.48
N LYS A 74 2.16 -6.71 -1.62
CA LYS A 74 2.11 -8.18 -1.68
C LYS A 74 3.27 -8.81 -0.92
N LYS A 75 4.49 -8.26 -1.05
CA LYS A 75 5.66 -8.74 -0.31
C LYS A 75 5.47 -8.63 1.20
N ASN A 76 4.92 -7.51 1.68
CA ASN A 76 4.62 -7.30 3.09
C ASN A 76 3.59 -8.29 3.65
N GLN A 77 2.58 -8.68 2.86
CA GLN A 77 1.64 -9.73 3.29
C GLN A 77 2.34 -11.08 3.51
N VAL A 78 3.33 -11.41 2.69
CA VAL A 78 4.18 -12.61 2.88
C VAL A 78 5.03 -12.45 4.14
N GLU A 79 5.64 -11.28 4.35
CA GLU A 79 6.45 -10.98 5.54
C GLU A 79 5.63 -11.09 6.84
N ILE A 80 4.39 -10.59 6.85
CA ILE A 80 3.45 -10.77 7.98
C ILE A 80 3.22 -12.26 8.26
N LYS A 81 2.99 -13.08 7.23
CA LYS A 81 2.80 -14.54 7.39
C LYS A 81 4.03 -15.21 8.00
N VAL A 82 5.22 -14.91 7.47
CA VAL A 82 6.48 -15.47 7.95
C VAL A 82 6.72 -15.09 9.41
N LEU A 83 6.66 -13.78 9.73
CA LEU A 83 6.86 -13.29 11.09
C LEU A 83 5.84 -13.83 12.08
N SER A 84 4.57 -13.97 11.68
CA SER A 84 3.53 -14.52 12.55
C SER A 84 3.77 -16.00 12.84
N LYS A 85 4.22 -16.77 11.84
CA LYS A 85 4.58 -18.18 12.01
C LYS A 85 5.81 -18.33 12.91
N GLU A 86 6.88 -17.59 12.65
CA GLU A 86 8.10 -17.64 13.46
C GLU A 86 7.87 -17.23 14.91
N LEU A 87 6.93 -16.33 15.19
CA LEU A 87 6.55 -15.95 16.56
C LEU A 87 5.65 -17.00 17.22
N GLY A 88 4.76 -17.68 16.47
CA GLY A 88 3.89 -18.74 16.98
C GLY A 88 4.64 -20.03 17.27
N ASP A 89 5.49 -20.49 16.34
CA ASP A 89 6.35 -21.67 16.51
C ASP A 89 7.32 -21.50 17.71
N TYR A 90 7.62 -20.25 18.11
CA TYR A 90 8.44 -19.92 19.29
C TYR A 90 7.68 -20.00 20.62
N GLU A 91 6.35 -19.85 20.61
CA GLU A 91 5.48 -20.00 21.79
C GLU A 91 5.22 -21.48 22.08
N ASP A 92 5.12 -22.32 21.05
CA ASP A 92 4.96 -23.78 21.17
C ASP A 92 6.24 -24.51 21.60
N PHE A 93 7.43 -23.90 21.41
CA PHE A 93 8.73 -24.46 21.81
C PHE A 93 9.10 -24.20 23.28
N LYS A 94 8.24 -23.54 24.06
CA LYS A 94 8.49 -23.12 25.45
C LYS A 94 7.62 -23.88 26.43
#